data_AF-A0AAE1B8K7-F1
#
_entry.id   AF-A0AAE1B8K7-F1
#
_cell.length_a   1.000
_cell.length_b   1.000
_cell.length_c   1.000
_cell.angle_alpha   90.00
_cell.angle_beta   90.00
_cell.angle_gamma   90.00
#
_symmetry.space_group_name_H-M   'P 1'
#
loop_
_entity.id
_entity.type
_entity.pdbx_description
1 polymer ?
#
loop_
_entity_poly.entity_id
_entity_poly.type
_entity_poly.pdbx_seq_one_letter_code
_entity_poly.pdbx_strand_id
1 'polypeptide(L)'
;MVRKVERGHNLNAKKRNFPSLLVLPFSLFCLFLTVTLARPDPSGESSDPSDDPSRPCLHYEGDGCSIPFGLPFFYKRQFTKSCDRHDVCYHCGQAYNISRPQCDHAFRRNTLATCKAEYLAPTSRLPVEGQVYSVDSADIPSHQQHFLKIVEEYGMDSLEIIIETEISSLVKVHPVPSFHQFQAWFSRREVRVRMLAEWVKDLAEYVEQHAVEHFLPYQTVKDSIGSDWCMDVDKYLHDHNETIPSSSGIVCPDIEYLTCNIFSEVYFLAVRLFANSSYRRPAEFYCHESWVPKCLPHPPSTVLRFIPHERSLDGTL
;
A
#
# COMPACT_ATOMS: atom_id res chain seq x y z
N MET A 1 -34.72 31.38 5.34
CA MET A 1 -34.56 31.19 3.88
C MET A 1 -33.24 30.46 3.65
N VAL A 2 -33.29 29.13 3.57
CA VAL A 2 -32.12 28.28 3.32
C VAL A 2 -31.94 28.21 1.80
N ARG A 3 -30.89 28.83 1.27
CA ARG A 3 -30.56 28.71 -0.17
C ARG A 3 -30.04 27.31 -0.43
N LYS A 4 -30.83 26.53 -1.15
CA LYS A 4 -30.43 25.26 -1.75
C LYS A 4 -29.40 25.58 -2.84
N VAL A 5 -28.13 25.34 -2.56
CA VAL A 5 -27.05 25.45 -3.55
C VAL A 5 -27.07 24.16 -4.37
N GLU A 6 -27.72 24.20 -5.52
CA GLU A 6 -27.58 23.15 -6.54
C GLU A 6 -26.21 23.30 -7.20
N ARG A 7 -25.23 22.50 -6.74
CA ARG A 7 -23.94 22.34 -7.43
C ARG A 7 -24.04 21.15 -8.38
N GLY A 8 -24.16 21.45 -9.67
CA GLY A 8 -23.87 20.50 -10.74
C GLY A 8 -22.36 20.30 -10.84
N HIS A 9 -21.82 19.26 -10.21
CA HIS A 9 -20.48 18.78 -10.52
C HIS A 9 -20.54 18.09 -11.90
N ASN A 10 -20.18 18.83 -12.93
CA ASN A 10 -19.92 18.29 -14.26
C ASN A 10 -18.51 17.68 -14.26
N LEU A 11 -18.33 16.60 -13.48
CA LEU A 11 -17.23 15.67 -13.72
C LEU A 11 -17.58 14.94 -15.00
N ASN A 12 -17.19 15.52 -16.15
CA ASN A 12 -17.16 14.82 -17.42
C ASN A 12 -16.12 13.69 -17.31
N ALA A 13 -16.51 12.59 -16.67
CA ALA A 13 -15.87 11.30 -16.81
C ALA A 13 -16.01 10.90 -18.28
N LYS A 14 -14.98 11.23 -19.06
CA LYS A 14 -14.85 10.86 -20.46
C LYS A 14 -14.84 9.33 -20.54
N LYS A 15 -16.02 8.73 -20.67
CA LYS A 15 -16.25 7.30 -20.92
C LYS A 15 -15.49 6.91 -22.18
N ARG A 16 -14.26 6.42 -22.05
CA ARG A 16 -13.48 5.86 -23.15
C ARG A 16 -13.84 4.39 -23.28
N ASN A 17 -14.50 4.05 -24.38
CA ASN A 17 -14.71 2.66 -24.78
C ASN A 17 -13.35 2.02 -25.05
N PHE A 18 -12.94 1.05 -24.24
CA PHE A 18 -11.78 0.21 -24.49
C PHE A 18 -12.19 -1.02 -25.30
N PRO A 19 -11.52 -1.35 -26.41
CA PRO A 19 -11.83 -2.55 -27.18
C PRO A 19 -11.25 -3.80 -26.50
N SER A 20 -12.04 -4.88 -26.50
CA SER A 20 -11.66 -6.22 -26.06
C SER A 20 -10.48 -6.76 -26.88
N LEU A 21 -9.35 -7.04 -26.21
CA LEU A 21 -8.11 -7.44 -26.86
C LEU A 21 -7.99 -8.97 -26.97
N LEU A 22 -7.80 -9.40 -28.21
CA LEU A 22 -7.53 -10.75 -28.69
C LEU A 22 -6.18 -11.29 -28.19
N VAL A 23 -6.20 -12.59 -27.90
CA VAL A 23 -5.08 -13.47 -27.56
C VAL A 23 -4.20 -13.71 -28.80
N LEU A 24 -2.86 -13.76 -28.66
CA LEU A 24 -1.89 -14.64 -29.37
C LEU A 24 -0.41 -14.30 -28.98
N PRO A 25 0.60 -15.16 -29.27
CA PRO A 25 1.49 -15.70 -28.24
C PRO A 25 2.95 -15.20 -28.26
N PHE A 26 3.59 -15.42 -27.13
CA PHE A 26 4.96 -15.09 -26.73
C PHE A 26 6.04 -15.91 -27.46
N SER A 27 7.16 -15.28 -27.79
CA SER A 27 8.47 -15.95 -27.81
C SER A 27 9.62 -15.02 -27.44
N LEU A 28 10.27 -15.43 -26.34
CA LEU A 28 11.67 -15.30 -25.94
C LEU A 28 12.43 -14.00 -26.23
N PHE A 29 12.90 -13.33 -25.18
CA PHE A 29 14.31 -12.92 -25.05
C PHE A 29 14.61 -12.56 -23.58
N CYS A 30 15.55 -13.27 -22.96
CA CYS A 30 16.17 -12.90 -21.68
C CYS A 30 17.62 -13.39 -21.70
N LEU A 31 18.59 -12.49 -21.63
CA LEU A 31 19.96 -12.82 -21.23
C LEU A 31 20.64 -11.58 -20.61
N PHE A 32 21.08 -11.79 -19.36
CA PHE A 32 22.11 -11.10 -18.56
C PHE A 32 21.94 -9.65 -18.10
N LEU A 33 21.85 -9.48 -16.77
CA LEU A 33 22.86 -8.72 -16.01
C LEU A 33 22.92 -9.18 -14.54
N THR A 34 24.09 -9.62 -14.10
CA THR A 34 24.49 -9.82 -12.70
C THR A 34 25.28 -8.60 -12.23
N VAL A 35 24.97 -8.00 -11.08
CA VAL A 35 25.95 -7.47 -10.10
C VAL A 35 25.31 -7.42 -8.70
N THR A 36 26.10 -7.91 -7.74
CA THR A 36 25.93 -8.08 -6.30
C THR A 36 25.96 -6.79 -5.46
N LEU A 37 25.27 -6.78 -4.32
CA LEU A 37 25.83 -6.63 -2.94
C LEU A 37 24.71 -6.22 -1.95
N ALA A 38 24.11 -7.20 -1.28
CA ALA A 38 23.35 -6.97 -0.04
C ALA A 38 24.28 -7.23 1.16
N ARG A 39 24.33 -6.28 2.10
CA ARG A 39 25.01 -6.46 3.39
C ARG A 39 24.28 -7.53 4.22
N PRO A 40 24.99 -8.41 4.92
CA PRO A 40 24.37 -9.29 5.90
C PRO A 40 23.85 -8.46 7.08
N ASP A 41 22.56 -8.57 7.37
CA ASP A 41 21.97 -8.05 8.61
C ASP A 41 22.51 -8.87 9.80
N PRO A 42 23.08 -8.24 10.84
CA PRO A 42 23.50 -8.94 12.04
C PRO A 42 22.33 -8.96 13.04
N SER A 43 21.56 -10.05 13.04
CA SER A 43 20.66 -10.41 14.15
C SER A 43 20.70 -11.94 14.26
N GLY A 44 21.28 -12.55 15.30
CA GLY A 44 20.99 -12.28 16.70
C GLY A 44 19.95 -13.32 17.14
N GLU A 45 20.47 -14.48 17.58
CA GLU A 45 19.87 -15.56 18.38
C GLU A 45 18.35 -15.81 18.34
N SER A 46 18.01 -17.00 17.83
CA SER A 46 16.67 -17.54 17.66
C SER A 46 16.00 -17.92 18.98
N SER A 47 15.11 -17.07 19.48
CA SER A 47 13.86 -17.58 20.05
C SER A 47 12.93 -17.87 18.87
N ASP A 48 12.37 -19.08 18.80
CA ASP A 48 11.45 -19.48 17.75
C ASP A 48 10.31 -18.43 17.64
N PRO A 49 10.22 -17.65 16.54
CA PRO A 49 9.21 -16.61 16.36
C PRO A 49 7.77 -17.15 16.37
N SER A 50 7.65 -18.47 16.29
CA SER A 50 6.42 -19.25 16.23
C SER A 50 5.58 -19.15 17.54
N ASP A 51 6.18 -18.79 18.67
CA ASP A 51 5.53 -18.72 19.99
C ASP A 51 5.03 -17.32 20.39
N ASP A 52 5.10 -16.30 19.53
CA ASP A 52 4.54 -14.98 19.85
C ASP A 52 3.01 -14.94 19.62
N PRO A 53 2.18 -14.96 20.70
CA PRO A 53 0.73 -14.92 20.55
C PRO A 53 0.23 -13.61 19.93
N SER A 54 1.07 -12.58 19.86
CA SER A 54 0.76 -11.31 19.19
C SER A 54 0.92 -11.37 17.66
N ARG A 55 1.53 -12.44 17.13
CA ARG A 55 1.78 -12.64 15.68
C ARG A 55 1.37 -14.04 15.22
N PRO A 56 0.09 -14.42 15.34
CA PRO A 56 -0.38 -15.77 15.02
C PRO A 56 -0.15 -16.18 13.56
N CYS A 57 0.17 -15.24 12.67
CA CYS A 57 0.39 -15.49 11.24
C CYS A 57 1.86 -15.65 10.85
N LEU A 58 2.79 -15.58 11.82
CA LEU A 58 4.24 -15.67 11.60
C LEU A 58 4.76 -17.13 11.55
N HIS A 59 3.87 -18.12 11.53
CA HIS A 59 4.17 -19.47 11.97
C HIS A 59 4.72 -20.41 10.86
N TYR A 60 4.76 -19.97 9.58
CA TYR A 60 5.25 -20.78 8.46
C TYR A 60 6.00 -19.93 7.43
N GLU A 61 6.56 -20.58 6.40
CA GLU A 61 7.36 -20.07 5.26
C GLU A 61 6.70 -18.94 4.42
N GLY A 62 5.93 -18.05 5.04
CA GLY A 62 5.64 -16.74 4.49
C GLY A 62 6.97 -16.09 4.18
N ASP A 63 7.22 -15.87 2.90
CA ASP A 63 8.31 -15.01 2.48
C ASP A 63 8.02 -13.56 2.92
N GLY A 64 6.82 -13.28 3.44
CA GLY A 64 6.41 -12.02 4.00
C GLY A 64 6.19 -11.04 2.86
N CYS A 65 6.60 -9.79 3.01
CA CYS A 65 6.62 -8.88 1.86
C CYS A 65 7.80 -9.17 0.90
N SER A 66 8.30 -10.41 0.84
CA SER A 66 9.41 -10.75 -0.05
C SER A 66 8.89 -10.91 -1.45
N ILE A 67 9.07 -9.84 -2.20
CA ILE A 67 9.13 -9.91 -3.64
C ILE A 67 10.30 -10.79 -4.09
N PRO A 68 10.16 -11.55 -5.20
CA PRO A 68 11.29 -12.22 -5.84
C PRO A 68 12.48 -11.26 -5.97
N PHE A 69 13.69 -11.79 -5.77
CA PHE A 69 14.98 -11.08 -5.92
C PHE A 69 15.42 -10.15 -4.76
N GLY A 70 14.72 -10.15 -3.61
CA GLY A 70 15.25 -9.53 -2.38
C GLY A 70 15.50 -8.01 -2.48
N LEU A 71 14.82 -7.35 -3.42
CA LEU A 71 15.02 -5.93 -3.67
C LEU A 71 14.48 -5.10 -2.49
N PRO A 72 15.11 -3.96 -2.16
CA PRO A 72 14.70 -3.10 -1.05
C PRO A 72 13.38 -2.43 -1.40
N PHE A 73 12.28 -3.13 -1.16
CA PHE A 73 10.96 -2.55 -1.30
C PHE A 73 10.66 -1.70 -0.05
N PHE A 74 10.16 -0.49 -0.28
CA PHE A 74 9.82 0.43 0.79
C PHE A 74 8.71 -0.16 1.66
N TYR A 75 8.66 0.26 2.93
CA TYR A 75 7.67 -0.20 3.90
C TYR A 75 7.65 -1.72 4.13
N LYS A 76 8.69 -2.48 3.72
CA LYS A 76 8.71 -3.95 3.87
C LYS A 76 8.48 -4.36 5.31
N ARG A 77 9.19 -3.75 6.26
CA ARG A 77 9.07 -4.04 7.70
C ARG A 77 7.69 -3.65 8.23
N GLN A 78 7.19 -2.49 7.82
CA GLN A 78 5.89 -1.94 8.22
C GLN A 78 4.73 -2.82 7.74
N PHE A 79 4.79 -3.30 6.49
CA PHE A 79 3.74 -4.12 5.90
C PHE A 79 3.91 -5.62 6.14
N THR A 80 4.99 -6.07 6.78
CA THR A 80 5.26 -7.51 7.02
C THR A 80 4.05 -8.20 7.64
N LYS A 81 3.44 -7.61 8.67
CA LYS A 81 2.23 -8.18 9.31
C LYS A 81 1.05 -8.35 8.34
N SER A 82 0.90 -7.44 7.38
CA SER A 82 -0.16 -7.52 6.36
C SER A 82 0.16 -8.58 5.31
N CYS A 83 1.43 -8.68 4.91
CA CYS A 83 1.92 -9.70 3.98
C CYS A 83 1.79 -11.11 4.58
N ASP A 84 2.22 -11.32 5.84
CA ASP A 84 2.08 -12.61 6.54
C ASP A 84 0.63 -13.11 6.53
N ARG A 85 -0.34 -12.21 6.76
CA ARG A 85 -1.78 -12.54 6.69
C ARG A 85 -2.24 -12.86 5.27
N HIS A 86 -1.70 -12.16 4.28
CA HIS A 86 -2.04 -12.37 2.87
C HIS A 86 -1.52 -13.72 2.38
N ASP A 87 -0.29 -14.08 2.73
CA ASP A 87 0.32 -15.37 2.41
C ASP A 87 -0.53 -16.52 2.96
N VAL A 88 -0.89 -16.46 4.24
CA VAL A 88 -1.79 -17.45 4.87
C VAL A 88 -3.13 -17.51 4.13
N CYS A 89 -3.70 -16.36 3.75
CA CYS A 89 -4.94 -16.33 2.96
C CYS A 89 -4.76 -16.96 1.58
N TYR A 90 -3.61 -16.78 0.95
CA TYR A 90 -3.31 -17.34 -0.36
C TYR A 90 -3.11 -18.86 -0.34
N HIS A 91 -2.41 -19.36 0.67
CA HIS A 91 -2.18 -20.78 0.86
C HIS A 91 -3.44 -21.51 1.34
N CYS A 92 -4.26 -20.89 2.19
CA CYS A 92 -5.39 -21.57 2.81
C CYS A 92 -6.76 -21.15 2.28
N GLY A 93 -6.87 -20.06 1.52
CA GLY A 93 -8.15 -19.48 1.12
C GLY A 93 -9.07 -20.48 0.42
N GLN A 94 -8.52 -21.34 -0.44
CA GLN A 94 -9.29 -22.39 -1.12
C GLN A 94 -9.95 -23.37 -0.15
N ALA A 95 -9.24 -23.79 0.92
CA ALA A 95 -9.78 -24.70 1.94
C ALA A 95 -10.91 -24.05 2.76
N TYR A 96 -10.97 -22.72 2.79
CA TYR A 96 -11.95 -21.93 3.54
C TYR A 96 -13.00 -21.25 2.64
N ASN A 97 -13.07 -21.57 1.35
CA ASN A 97 -13.93 -20.91 0.36
C ASN A 97 -13.75 -19.37 0.30
N ILE A 98 -12.53 -18.89 0.57
CA ILE A 98 -12.16 -17.48 0.47
C ILE A 98 -11.51 -17.27 -0.88
N SER A 99 -12.14 -16.46 -1.73
CA SER A 99 -11.65 -16.12 -3.06
C SER A 99 -10.40 -15.23 -3.01
N ARG A 100 -9.58 -15.29 -4.07
CA ARG A 100 -8.40 -14.41 -4.24
C ARG A 100 -8.73 -12.92 -4.04
N PRO A 101 -9.78 -12.34 -4.66
CA PRO A 101 -10.12 -10.94 -4.43
C PRO A 101 -10.40 -10.60 -2.96
N GLN A 102 -10.98 -11.53 -2.19
CA GLN A 102 -11.19 -11.30 -0.75
C GLN A 102 -9.86 -11.24 0.02
N CYS A 103 -8.88 -12.07 -0.32
CA CYS A 103 -7.52 -11.98 0.22
C CYS A 103 -6.86 -10.65 -0.16
N ASP A 104 -6.91 -10.27 -1.44
CA ASP A 104 -6.26 -9.05 -1.95
C ASP A 104 -6.87 -7.78 -1.33
N HIS A 105 -8.20 -7.72 -1.21
CA HIS A 105 -8.88 -6.59 -0.56
C HIS A 105 -8.57 -6.51 0.94
N ALA A 106 -8.43 -7.64 1.61
CA ALA A 106 -8.05 -7.66 3.02
C ALA A 106 -6.60 -7.23 3.23
N PHE A 107 -5.70 -7.64 2.33
CA PHE A 107 -4.33 -7.16 2.29
C PHE A 107 -4.28 -5.64 2.15
N ARG A 108 -4.96 -5.08 1.14
CA ARG A 108 -5.09 -3.62 0.95
C ARG A 108 -5.60 -2.91 2.20
N ARG A 109 -6.66 -3.44 2.82
CA ARG A 109 -7.23 -2.86 4.05
C ARG A 109 -6.22 -2.87 5.20
N ASN A 110 -5.48 -3.96 5.36
CA ASN A 110 -4.49 -4.12 6.44
C ASN A 110 -3.30 -3.17 6.24
N THR A 111 -2.78 -3.01 5.02
CA THR A 111 -1.68 -2.06 4.74
C THR A 111 -2.11 -0.60 4.93
N LEU A 112 -3.32 -0.23 4.49
CA LEU A 112 -3.88 1.11 4.76
C LEU A 112 -4.09 1.36 6.26
N ALA A 113 -4.58 0.36 7.00
CA ALA A 113 -4.74 0.44 8.45
C ALA A 113 -3.39 0.62 9.16
N THR A 114 -2.31 -0.04 8.70
CA THR A 114 -0.95 0.19 9.19
C THR A 114 -0.53 1.65 8.98
N CYS A 115 -0.72 2.20 7.78
CA CYS A 115 -0.39 3.60 7.49
C CYS A 115 -1.14 4.57 8.43
N LYS A 116 -2.44 4.33 8.63
CA LYS A 116 -3.28 5.16 9.51
C LYS A 116 -2.83 5.08 10.97
N ALA A 117 -2.50 3.87 11.45
CA ALA A 117 -2.04 3.67 12.83
C ALA A 117 -0.69 4.36 13.09
N GLU A 118 0.26 4.26 12.15
CA GLU A 118 1.57 4.93 12.26
C GLU A 118 1.44 6.45 12.25
N TYR A 119 0.56 6.98 11.39
CA TYR A 119 0.31 8.42 11.31
C TYR A 119 -0.34 8.98 12.58
N LEU A 120 -1.28 8.24 13.18
CA LEU A 120 -1.95 8.63 14.43
C LEU A 120 -1.13 8.36 15.70
N ALA A 121 -0.01 7.64 15.62
CA ALA A 121 0.77 7.26 16.79
C ALA A 121 1.41 8.50 17.45
N PRO A 122 1.20 8.74 18.75
CA PRO A 122 1.79 9.89 19.45
C PRO A 122 3.33 9.87 19.49
N THR A 123 3.93 8.68 19.40
CA THR A 123 5.36 8.43 19.62
C THR A 123 6.23 8.52 18.38
N SER A 124 5.65 8.58 17.17
CA SER A 124 6.44 8.73 15.93
C SER A 124 7.06 10.12 15.79
N ARG A 125 6.77 11.05 16.72
CA ARG A 125 7.18 12.46 16.68
C ARG A 125 7.77 12.97 17.99
N LEU A 126 8.43 12.14 18.80
CA LEU A 126 9.22 12.70 19.89
C LEU A 126 10.27 13.64 19.27
N PRO A 127 10.25 14.95 19.60
CA PRO A 127 11.22 15.89 19.07
C PRO A 127 12.62 15.38 19.37
N VAL A 128 13.54 15.56 18.41
CA VAL A 128 14.97 15.42 18.70
C VAL A 128 15.26 16.32 19.91
N GLU A 129 15.85 15.73 20.94
CA GLU A 129 16.10 16.34 22.25
C GLU A 129 16.72 17.75 22.06
N GLY A 130 15.94 18.79 22.31
CA GLY A 130 16.38 20.20 22.15
C GLY A 130 15.47 21.14 21.36
N GLN A 131 14.44 20.66 20.65
CA GLN A 131 13.47 21.54 19.99
C GLN A 131 12.29 21.91 20.89
N VAL A 132 12.23 23.18 21.31
CA VAL A 132 11.11 23.78 22.04
C VAL A 132 10.05 24.22 21.04
N TYR A 133 9.04 23.38 20.81
CA TYR A 133 7.84 23.78 20.07
C TYR A 133 6.76 24.27 21.06
N SER A 134 6.23 25.47 20.84
CA SER A 134 5.10 26.01 21.61
C SER A 134 3.73 25.69 20.98
N VAL A 135 3.64 24.60 20.22
CA VAL A 135 2.35 24.15 19.66
C VAL A 135 1.61 23.45 20.79
N ASP A 136 0.40 23.92 21.10
CA ASP A 136 -0.45 23.25 22.07
C ASP A 136 -0.70 21.81 21.62
N SER A 137 -0.23 20.83 22.40
CA SER A 137 -0.23 19.42 22.02
C SER A 137 -1.64 18.85 21.74
N ALA A 138 -2.69 19.59 22.11
CA ALA A 138 -4.08 19.26 21.86
C ALA A 138 -4.48 19.43 20.37
N ASP A 139 -3.76 20.24 19.58
CA ASP A 139 -4.16 20.57 18.21
C ASP A 139 -3.70 19.52 17.17
N ILE A 140 -2.60 18.79 17.45
CA ILE A 140 -2.03 17.80 16.51
C ILE A 140 -3.02 16.65 16.22
N PRO A 141 -3.66 16.02 17.22
CA PRO A 141 -4.64 14.96 16.96
C PRO A 141 -5.84 15.45 16.15
N SER A 142 -6.25 16.73 16.32
CA SER A 142 -7.36 17.32 15.58
C SER A 142 -7.02 17.49 14.09
N HIS A 143 -5.84 18.05 13.78
CA HIS A 143 -5.35 18.18 12.40
C HIS A 143 -5.28 16.83 11.70
N GLN A 144 -4.64 15.84 12.34
CA GLN A 144 -4.47 14.51 11.76
C GLN A 144 -5.81 13.83 11.47
N GLN A 145 -6.77 13.92 12.39
CA GLN A 145 -8.10 13.35 12.18
C GLN A 145 -8.85 14.03 11.02
N HIS A 146 -8.74 15.35 10.90
CA HIS A 146 -9.36 16.08 9.82
C HIS A 146 -8.71 15.76 8.47
N PHE A 147 -7.39 15.72 8.40
CA PHE A 147 -6.64 15.34 7.21
C PHE A 147 -6.98 13.90 6.77
N LEU A 148 -7.05 12.95 7.71
CA LEU A 148 -7.46 11.57 7.42
C LEU A 148 -8.84 11.51 6.78
N LYS A 149 -9.80 12.29 7.29
CA LYS A 149 -11.15 12.35 6.74
C LYS A 149 -11.13 12.80 5.28
N ILE A 150 -10.33 13.81 4.94
CA ILE A 150 -10.19 14.32 3.56
C ILE A 150 -9.60 13.24 2.65
N VAL A 151 -8.55 12.54 3.11
CA VAL A 151 -7.94 11.46 2.33
C VAL A 151 -8.92 10.29 2.12
N GLU A 152 -9.70 9.92 3.14
CA GLU A 152 -10.69 8.85 3.07
C GLU A 152 -11.90 9.20 2.19
N GLU A 153 -12.36 10.46 2.21
CA GLU A 153 -13.53 10.91 1.44
C GLU A 153 -13.22 11.26 -0.02
N TYR A 154 -11.99 11.71 -0.31
CA TYR A 154 -11.62 12.24 -1.64
C TYR A 154 -10.26 11.73 -2.13
N GLY A 155 -9.28 11.64 -1.24
CA GLY A 155 -7.91 11.35 -1.63
C GLY A 155 -7.71 10.03 -2.37
N MET A 156 -8.39 8.97 -1.94
CA MET A 156 -8.18 7.64 -2.52
C MET A 156 -8.62 7.52 -3.99
N ASP A 157 -9.68 8.22 -4.39
CA ASP A 157 -10.16 8.22 -5.79
C ASP A 157 -9.17 8.96 -6.71
N SER A 158 -8.63 10.10 -6.26
CA SER A 158 -7.57 10.82 -6.98
C SER A 158 -6.31 9.96 -7.12
N LEU A 159 -5.91 9.27 -6.04
CA LEU A 159 -4.77 8.35 -6.08
C LEU A 159 -4.96 7.23 -7.11
N GLU A 160 -6.14 6.62 -7.17
CA GLU A 160 -6.45 5.57 -8.14
C GLU A 160 -6.27 6.09 -9.58
N ILE A 161 -6.75 7.30 -9.89
CA ILE A 161 -6.60 7.93 -11.21
C ILE A 161 -5.12 8.18 -11.56
N ILE A 162 -4.34 8.69 -10.61
CA ILE A 162 -2.90 8.94 -10.79
C ILE A 162 -2.17 7.63 -11.09
N ILE A 163 -2.42 6.60 -10.27
CA ILE A 163 -1.87 5.26 -10.45
C ILE A 163 -2.24 4.68 -11.82
N GLU A 164 -3.51 4.76 -12.21
CA GLU A 164 -3.99 4.23 -13.49
C GLU A 164 -3.31 4.94 -14.68
N THR A 165 -3.14 6.25 -14.59
CA THR A 165 -2.45 7.07 -15.61
C THR A 165 -1.00 6.63 -15.77
N GLU A 166 -0.34 6.41 -14.65
CA GLU A 166 1.06 6.01 -14.55
C GLU A 166 1.27 4.57 -15.05
N ILE A 167 0.43 3.63 -14.63
CA ILE A 167 0.45 2.26 -15.14
C ILE A 167 0.11 2.22 -16.64
N SER A 168 -0.82 3.06 -17.10
CA SER A 168 -1.13 3.17 -18.53
C SER A 168 0.09 3.61 -19.35
N SER A 169 0.97 4.43 -18.77
CA SER A 169 2.24 4.80 -19.42
C SER A 169 3.17 3.60 -19.56
N LEU A 170 3.26 2.74 -18.54
CA LEU A 170 4.02 1.49 -18.57
C LEU A 170 3.45 0.52 -19.60
N VAL A 171 2.13 0.34 -19.62
CA VAL A 171 1.44 -0.60 -20.51
C VAL A 171 1.58 -0.21 -21.98
N LYS A 172 1.66 1.10 -22.30
CA LYS A 172 1.94 1.56 -23.67
C LYS A 172 3.29 1.07 -24.20
N VAL A 173 4.29 0.94 -23.33
CA VAL A 173 5.63 0.45 -23.67
C VAL A 173 5.70 -1.07 -23.58
N HIS A 174 4.99 -1.65 -22.61
CA HIS A 174 4.96 -3.07 -22.32
C HIS A 174 3.51 -3.55 -22.16
N PRO A 175 2.85 -4.03 -23.24
CA PRO A 175 1.42 -4.39 -23.20
C PRO A 175 1.04 -5.41 -22.12
N VAL A 176 1.98 -6.29 -21.75
CA VAL A 176 1.88 -7.19 -20.59
C VAL A 176 3.19 -7.04 -19.82
N PRO A 177 3.28 -6.07 -18.89
CA PRO A 177 4.52 -5.85 -18.17
C PRO A 177 4.79 -7.07 -17.28
N SER A 178 6.00 -7.61 -17.34
CA SER A 178 6.45 -8.61 -16.37
C SER A 178 6.57 -7.97 -14.99
N PHE A 179 6.59 -8.80 -13.93
CA PHE A 179 6.84 -8.32 -12.57
C PHE A 179 8.14 -7.49 -12.50
N HIS A 180 9.21 -7.94 -13.16
CA HIS A 180 10.47 -7.21 -13.23
C HIS A 180 10.34 -5.87 -13.94
N GLN A 181 9.56 -5.76 -15.02
CA GLN A 181 9.31 -4.49 -15.71
C GLN A 181 8.51 -3.52 -14.86
N PHE A 182 7.44 -4.00 -14.22
CA PHE A 182 6.64 -3.21 -13.26
C PHE A 182 7.51 -2.70 -12.11
N GLN A 183 8.34 -3.59 -11.56
CA GLN A 183 9.26 -3.26 -10.50
C GLN A 183 10.31 -2.25 -10.94
N ALA A 184 10.98 -2.46 -12.06
CA ALA A 184 12.01 -1.54 -12.57
C ALA A 184 11.43 -0.16 -12.89
N TRP A 185 10.18 -0.11 -13.35
CA TRP A 185 9.43 1.13 -13.55
C TRP A 185 9.16 1.85 -12.22
N PHE A 186 8.54 1.18 -11.26
CA PHE A 186 8.20 1.79 -9.97
C PHE A 186 9.42 2.07 -9.08
N SER A 187 10.54 1.38 -9.33
CA SER A 187 11.81 1.59 -8.63
C SER A 187 12.50 2.90 -9.04
N ARG A 188 12.06 3.57 -10.10
CA ARG A 188 12.55 4.91 -10.47
C ARG A 188 12.05 5.95 -9.47
N ARG A 189 12.97 6.74 -8.91
CA ARG A 189 12.65 7.79 -7.92
C ARG A 189 11.70 8.81 -8.53
N GLU A 190 11.93 9.17 -9.80
CA GLU A 190 11.15 10.16 -10.54
C GLU A 190 9.68 9.78 -10.66
N VAL A 191 9.38 8.50 -10.91
CA VAL A 191 7.99 8.01 -11.01
C VAL A 191 7.28 8.17 -9.67
N ARG A 192 7.93 7.77 -8.57
CA ARG A 192 7.33 7.83 -7.23
C ARG A 192 7.11 9.26 -6.76
N VAL A 193 8.13 10.11 -6.94
CA VAL A 193 8.07 11.52 -6.54
C VAL A 193 7.00 12.26 -7.34
N ARG A 194 6.91 12.03 -8.66
CA ARG A 194 5.84 12.60 -9.49
C ARG A 194 4.46 12.18 -9.02
N MET A 195 4.21 10.89 -8.85
CA MET A 195 2.93 10.37 -8.36
C MET A 195 2.51 11.02 -7.04
N LEU A 196 3.46 11.13 -6.11
CA LEU A 196 3.23 11.73 -4.81
C LEU A 196 2.97 13.24 -4.92
N ALA A 197 3.75 13.96 -5.71
CA ALA A 197 3.59 15.39 -5.89
C ALA A 197 2.26 15.75 -6.56
N GLU A 198 1.85 15.01 -7.60
CA GLU A 198 0.54 15.17 -8.24
C GLU A 198 -0.59 14.91 -7.24
N TRP A 199 -0.47 13.86 -6.41
CA TRP A 199 -1.50 13.56 -5.42
C TRP A 199 -1.59 14.60 -4.31
N VAL A 200 -0.44 15.06 -3.80
CA VAL A 200 -0.37 16.13 -2.79
C VAL A 200 -1.00 17.41 -3.32
N LYS A 201 -0.76 17.74 -4.59
CA LYS A 201 -1.36 18.91 -5.25
C LYS A 201 -2.89 18.77 -5.36
N ASP A 202 -3.39 17.65 -5.86
CA ASP A 202 -4.82 17.39 -5.98
C ASP A 202 -5.55 17.53 -4.62
N LEU A 203 -4.93 17.02 -3.55
CA LEU A 203 -5.43 17.17 -2.20
C LEU A 203 -5.39 18.61 -1.73
N ALA A 204 -4.28 19.33 -1.96
CA ALA A 204 -4.14 20.71 -1.53
C ALA A 204 -5.18 21.63 -2.19
N GLU A 205 -5.42 21.46 -3.50
CA GLU A 205 -6.45 22.18 -4.24
C GLU A 205 -7.86 21.85 -3.71
N TYR A 206 -8.13 20.58 -3.37
CA TYR A 206 -9.40 20.18 -2.76
C TYR A 206 -9.61 20.87 -1.41
N VAL A 207 -8.60 20.85 -0.54
CA VAL A 207 -8.65 21.51 0.78
C VAL A 207 -8.91 23.01 0.63
N GLU A 208 -8.18 23.68 -0.26
CA GLU A 208 -8.36 25.12 -0.50
C GLU A 208 -9.79 25.46 -0.95
N GLN A 209 -10.39 24.63 -1.82
CA GLN A 209 -11.73 24.85 -2.33
C GLN A 209 -12.86 24.54 -1.33
N HIS A 210 -12.62 23.64 -0.35
CA HIS A 210 -13.70 23.06 0.46
C HIS A 210 -13.54 23.24 1.97
N ALA A 211 -12.35 23.58 2.48
CA ALA A 211 -12.03 23.51 3.90
C ALA A 211 -11.89 24.88 4.60
N VAL A 212 -12.43 25.94 3.99
CA VAL A 212 -12.25 27.36 4.38
C VAL A 212 -12.67 27.69 5.83
N GLU A 213 -13.47 26.86 6.50
CA GLU A 213 -13.95 27.16 7.86
C GLU A 213 -13.22 26.42 8.99
N HIS A 214 -12.37 25.42 8.71
CA HIS A 214 -11.84 24.53 9.77
C HIS A 214 -10.33 24.28 9.78
N PHE A 215 -9.58 24.72 8.76
CA PHE A 215 -8.12 24.68 8.85
C PHE A 215 -7.61 25.93 9.57
N LEU A 216 -7.09 25.73 10.79
CA LEU A 216 -6.25 26.73 11.42
C LEU A 216 -5.01 26.92 10.54
N PRO A 217 -4.59 28.17 10.25
CA PRO A 217 -3.36 28.42 9.50
C PRO A 217 -2.19 27.87 10.30
N TYR A 218 -1.76 26.66 9.95
CA TYR A 218 -0.59 26.03 10.55
C TYR A 218 0.65 26.76 10.01
N GLN A 219 1.44 27.34 10.91
CA GLN A 219 2.71 27.95 10.51
C GLN A 219 3.63 26.87 9.97
N THR A 220 4.13 27.08 8.75
CA THR A 220 5.14 26.24 8.14
C THR A 220 6.36 26.20 9.04
N VAL A 221 6.50 25.13 9.81
CA VAL A 221 7.72 24.84 10.55
C VAL A 221 8.78 24.54 9.50
N LYS A 222 9.58 25.57 9.19
CA LYS A 222 10.63 25.53 8.17
C LYS A 222 11.79 24.59 8.54
N ASP A 223 11.79 24.10 9.76
CA ASP A 223 12.91 23.36 10.34
C ASP A 223 12.41 22.04 10.93
N SER A 224 12.38 20.99 10.11
CA SER A 224 12.54 19.64 10.64
C SER A 224 13.24 18.75 9.64
N ILE A 225 14.17 17.98 10.17
CA ILE A 225 14.84 16.83 9.57
C ILE A 225 13.74 15.80 9.30
N GLY A 226 12.93 16.04 8.27
CA GLY A 226 11.87 15.15 7.80
C GLY A 226 12.42 14.09 6.86
N SER A 227 11.65 13.05 6.60
CA SER A 227 12.01 12.06 5.58
C SER A 227 12.26 12.70 4.21
N ASP A 228 13.12 12.05 3.40
CA ASP A 228 13.53 12.49 2.05
C ASP A 228 12.32 12.83 1.14
N TRP A 229 11.14 12.27 1.41
CA TRP A 229 9.92 12.45 0.61
C TRP A 229 9.35 13.87 0.63
N CYS A 230 9.31 14.53 1.79
CA CYS A 230 8.73 15.88 1.86
C CYS A 230 9.56 16.88 1.04
N MET A 231 10.89 16.78 1.18
CA MET A 231 11.83 17.60 0.41
C MET A 231 11.79 17.25 -1.09
N ASP A 232 11.66 15.97 -1.43
CA ASP A 232 11.53 15.54 -2.82
C ASP A 232 10.27 16.09 -3.50
N VAL A 233 9.14 16.08 -2.79
CA VAL A 233 7.88 16.64 -3.30
C VAL A 233 8.00 18.15 -3.48
N ASP A 234 8.50 18.86 -2.47
CA ASP A 234 8.68 20.32 -2.55
C ASP A 234 9.61 20.70 -3.71
N LYS A 235 10.75 20.01 -3.83
CA LYS A 235 11.68 20.19 -4.95
C LYS A 235 11.03 19.89 -6.29
N TYR A 236 10.30 18.79 -6.42
CA TYR A 236 9.63 18.43 -7.67
C TYR A 236 8.63 19.51 -8.08
N LEU A 237 7.78 19.97 -7.16
CA LEU A 237 6.82 21.03 -7.44
C LEU A 237 7.54 22.32 -7.86
N HIS A 238 8.59 22.71 -7.14
CA HIS A 238 9.39 23.88 -7.47
C HIS A 238 10.02 23.79 -8.88
N ASP A 239 10.64 22.67 -9.23
CA ASP A 239 11.24 22.42 -10.54
C ASP A 239 10.21 22.51 -11.70
N HIS A 240 8.92 22.37 -11.39
CA HIS A 240 7.81 22.48 -12.35
C HIS A 240 7.03 23.80 -12.26
N ASN A 241 7.56 24.80 -11.53
CA ASN A 241 6.88 26.08 -11.24
C ASN A 241 5.52 25.91 -10.55
N GLU A 242 5.39 24.87 -9.72
CA GLU A 242 4.21 24.59 -8.91
C GLU A 242 4.55 24.76 -7.42
N THR A 243 3.54 25.00 -6.59
CA THR A 243 3.71 25.14 -5.14
C THR A 243 2.47 24.61 -4.44
N ILE A 244 2.64 24.02 -3.26
CA ILE A 244 1.51 23.68 -2.39
C ILE A 244 0.91 24.99 -1.85
N PRO A 245 -0.40 25.27 -2.05
CA PRO A 245 -1.05 26.42 -1.45
C PRO A 245 -0.81 26.44 0.06
N SER A 246 -0.27 27.54 0.60
CA SER A 246 -0.02 27.66 2.05
C SER A 246 -1.31 27.57 2.88
N SER A 247 -2.45 27.86 2.26
CA SER A 247 -3.81 27.72 2.80
C SER A 247 -4.23 26.26 3.02
N SER A 248 -3.60 25.29 2.35
CA SER A 248 -3.97 23.87 2.45
C SER A 248 -3.64 23.24 3.80
N GLY A 249 -2.72 23.83 4.58
CA GLY A 249 -2.29 23.29 5.87
C GLY A 249 -1.59 21.93 5.80
N ILE A 250 -1.25 21.42 4.61
CA ILE A 250 -0.54 20.14 4.44
C ILE A 250 0.88 20.27 4.98
N VAL A 251 1.27 19.37 5.88
CA VAL A 251 2.60 19.36 6.50
C VAL A 251 3.41 18.10 6.12
N CYS A 252 4.71 18.07 6.39
CA CYS A 252 5.55 16.91 6.04
C CYS A 252 5.02 15.56 6.58
N PRO A 253 4.53 15.45 7.84
CA PRO A 253 3.94 14.20 8.28
C PRO A 253 2.70 13.75 7.49
N ASP A 254 1.97 14.68 6.87
CA ASP A 254 0.84 14.37 6.00
C ASP A 254 1.35 13.74 4.71
N ILE A 255 2.42 14.30 4.13
CA ILE A 255 3.11 13.75 2.95
C ILE A 255 3.68 12.36 3.23
N GLU A 256 4.21 12.11 4.44
CA GLU A 256 4.68 10.77 4.85
C GLU A 256 3.52 9.75 4.90
N TYR A 257 2.38 10.14 5.47
CA TYR A 257 1.18 9.31 5.45
C TYR A 257 0.71 9.03 4.03
N LEU A 258 0.63 10.05 3.17
CA LEU A 258 0.29 9.87 1.76
C LEU A 258 1.29 8.93 1.08
N THR A 259 2.58 9.10 1.32
CA THR A 259 3.62 8.20 0.80
C THR A 259 3.32 6.74 1.19
N CYS A 260 3.02 6.47 2.45
CA CYS A 260 2.64 5.12 2.90
C CYS A 260 1.42 4.57 2.14
N ASN A 261 0.39 5.40 1.91
CA ASN A 261 -0.80 5.01 1.14
C ASN A 261 -0.48 4.69 -0.32
N ILE A 262 0.37 5.47 -0.99
CA ILE A 262 0.84 5.17 -2.36
C ILE A 262 1.48 3.79 -2.39
N PHE A 263 2.40 3.51 -1.47
CA PHE A 263 3.05 2.20 -1.43
C PHE A 263 2.04 1.09 -1.15
N SER A 264 1.11 1.28 -0.20
CA SER A 264 0.02 0.33 0.07
C SER A 264 -0.76 -0.03 -1.21
N GLU A 265 -1.16 0.95 -2.01
CA GLU A 265 -1.86 0.72 -3.28
C GLU A 265 -0.99 0.00 -4.31
N VAL A 266 0.29 0.38 -4.42
CA VAL A 266 1.22 -0.26 -5.35
C VAL A 266 1.49 -1.72 -4.97
N TYR A 267 1.59 -2.03 -3.68
CA TYR A 267 1.65 -3.41 -3.18
C TYR A 267 0.39 -4.19 -3.56
N PHE A 268 -0.80 -3.62 -3.33
CA PHE A 268 -2.07 -4.24 -3.70
C PHE A 268 -2.15 -4.52 -5.20
N LEU A 269 -1.73 -3.58 -6.06
CA LEU A 269 -1.67 -3.77 -7.50
C LEU A 269 -0.70 -4.87 -7.91
N ALA A 270 0.50 -4.89 -7.33
CA ALA A 270 1.50 -5.91 -7.61
C ALA A 270 0.93 -7.31 -7.30
N VAL A 271 0.31 -7.48 -6.13
CA VAL A 271 -0.34 -8.73 -5.73
C VAL A 271 -1.46 -9.11 -6.71
N ARG A 272 -2.37 -8.17 -7.01
CA ARG A 272 -3.52 -8.40 -7.89
C ARG A 272 -3.10 -8.85 -9.30
N LEU A 273 -2.05 -8.25 -9.84
CA LEU A 273 -1.55 -8.49 -11.18
C LEU A 273 -0.70 -9.77 -11.27
N PHE A 274 0.18 -10.02 -10.31
CA PHE A 274 1.24 -11.02 -10.47
C PHE A 274 1.07 -12.28 -9.61
N ALA A 275 0.23 -12.26 -8.58
CA ALA A 275 0.17 -13.35 -7.60
C ALA A 275 -0.94 -14.40 -7.89
N ASN A 276 -1.54 -14.38 -9.09
CA ASN A 276 -2.58 -15.35 -9.49
C ASN A 276 -2.11 -16.82 -9.40
N SER A 277 -0.87 -17.09 -9.78
CA SER A 277 -0.30 -18.44 -9.73
C SER A 277 -0.13 -18.94 -8.29
N SER A 278 0.28 -18.06 -7.37
CA SER A 278 0.44 -18.40 -5.95
C SER A 278 -0.88 -18.84 -5.32
N TYR A 279 -1.96 -18.06 -5.52
CA TYR A 279 -3.28 -18.40 -4.99
C TYR A 279 -3.86 -19.72 -5.54
N ARG A 280 -3.47 -20.12 -6.76
CA ARG A 280 -3.97 -21.36 -7.41
C ARG A 280 -3.28 -22.63 -6.92
N ARG A 281 -2.25 -22.53 -6.08
CA ARG A 281 -1.61 -23.71 -5.50
C ARG A 281 -2.61 -24.47 -4.62
N PRO A 282 -2.48 -25.81 -4.49
CA PRO A 282 -3.25 -26.59 -3.53
C PRO A 282 -3.07 -26.04 -2.12
N ALA A 283 -4.09 -26.22 -1.27
CA ALA A 283 -4.00 -25.78 0.11
C ALA A 283 -2.87 -26.51 0.86
N GLU A 284 -2.12 -25.76 1.66
CA GLU A 284 -1.03 -26.30 2.46
C GLU A 284 -1.55 -27.14 3.64
N PHE A 285 -0.74 -28.07 4.12
CA PHE A 285 -1.13 -29.00 5.20
C PHE A 285 -1.46 -28.28 6.52
N TYR A 286 -0.81 -27.14 6.80
CA TYR A 286 -1.03 -26.35 8.01
C TYR A 286 -2.35 -25.58 8.01
N CYS A 287 -3.11 -25.60 6.90
CA CYS A 287 -4.37 -24.87 6.82
C CYS A 287 -5.43 -25.34 7.82
N HIS A 288 -5.22 -26.48 8.49
CA HIS A 288 -6.07 -27.01 9.56
C HIS A 288 -5.70 -26.53 10.96
N GLU A 289 -4.58 -25.82 11.10
CA GLU A 289 -4.10 -25.36 12.40
C GLU A 289 -5.04 -24.30 12.99
N SER A 290 -5.20 -24.33 14.31
CA SER A 290 -6.17 -23.49 15.04
C SER A 290 -5.91 -21.99 14.95
N TRP A 291 -4.69 -21.58 14.57
CA TRP A 291 -4.31 -20.18 14.40
C TRP A 291 -4.71 -19.62 13.02
N VAL A 292 -4.83 -20.46 11.99
CA VAL A 292 -5.10 -20.04 10.60
C VAL A 292 -6.36 -19.18 10.46
N PRO A 293 -7.51 -19.53 11.07
CA PRO A 293 -8.72 -18.71 10.97
C PRO A 293 -8.54 -17.26 11.47
N LYS A 294 -7.60 -17.00 12.38
CA LYS A 294 -7.31 -15.66 12.92
C LYS A 294 -6.60 -14.76 11.89
N CYS A 295 -5.98 -15.36 10.88
CA CYS A 295 -5.25 -14.67 9.81
C CYS A 295 -6.15 -14.33 8.62
N LEU A 296 -7.25 -15.08 8.44
CA LEU A 296 -8.18 -14.93 7.32
C LEU A 296 -9.04 -13.66 7.44
N PRO A 297 -9.51 -13.09 6.32
CA PRO A 297 -10.32 -11.86 6.30
C PRO A 297 -11.69 -11.98 6.95
N HIS A 298 -12.25 -13.19 6.95
CA HIS A 298 -13.50 -13.51 7.64
C HIS A 298 -13.30 -14.91 8.21
N PRO A 299 -13.15 -15.07 9.54
CA PRO A 299 -13.11 -16.39 10.12
C PRO A 299 -14.45 -17.08 9.78
N PRO A 300 -14.43 -18.29 9.21
CA PRO A 300 -15.67 -18.98 8.90
C PRO A 300 -16.46 -19.19 10.20
N SER A 301 -17.77 -18.94 10.15
CA SER A 301 -18.67 -19.19 11.29
C SER A 301 -18.68 -20.66 11.71
N THR A 302 -18.31 -21.55 10.78
CA THR A 302 -18.21 -22.99 10.98
C THR A 302 -16.93 -23.48 10.33
N VAL A 303 -15.98 -24.01 11.11
CA VAL A 303 -14.82 -24.72 10.56
C VAL A 303 -15.37 -25.93 9.81
N LEU A 304 -15.33 -25.89 8.48
CA LEU A 304 -15.64 -27.07 7.67
C LEU A 304 -14.63 -28.14 8.10
N ARG A 305 -15.12 -29.23 8.71
CA ARG A 305 -14.26 -30.38 9.01
C ARG A 305 -13.69 -30.85 7.68
N PHE A 306 -12.39 -30.66 7.52
CA PHE A 306 -11.70 -31.18 6.36
C PHE A 306 -11.82 -32.70 6.40
N ILE A 307 -12.41 -33.26 5.35
CA ILE A 307 -12.31 -34.69 5.10
C ILE A 307 -11.02 -34.81 4.31
N PRO A 308 -9.91 -35.30 4.91
CA PRO A 308 -8.68 -35.50 4.16
C PRO A 308 -9.02 -36.33 2.94
N HIS A 309 -8.68 -35.81 1.76
CA HIS A 309 -8.74 -36.60 0.53
C HIS A 309 -7.74 -37.72 0.75
N GLU A 310 -8.22 -38.91 1.11
CA GLU A 310 -7.41 -40.13 1.10
C GLU A 310 -6.80 -40.17 -0.30
N ARG A 311 -5.48 -39.97 -0.38
CA ARG A 311 -4.75 -40.28 -1.61
C ARG A 311 -5.03 -41.75 -1.85
N SER A 312 -5.86 -42.06 -2.84
CA SER A 312 -6.00 -43.42 -3.33
C SER A 312 -4.59 -43.89 -3.68
N LEU A 313 -4.05 -44.74 -2.81
CA LEU A 313 -2.88 -45.54 -3.04
C LEU A 313 -3.31 -46.75 -3.90
N ASP A 314 -4.03 -46.52 -5.00
CA ASP A 314 -4.17 -47.54 -6.03
C ASP A 314 -2.89 -47.56 -6.86
N GLY A 315 -1.86 -48.11 -6.24
CA GLY A 315 -0.72 -48.68 -6.91
C GLY A 315 -1.15 -49.99 -7.55
N THR A 316 -1.50 -49.94 -8.83
CA THR A 316 -1.46 -51.13 -9.68
C THR A 316 0.01 -51.43 -9.97
N LEU A 317 0.53 -52.44 -9.27
CA LEU A 317 1.74 -53.18 -9.64
C LEU A 317 1.43 -54.16 -10.77
#